data_AF-A0A1Q9LR45-F1
#
_entry.id   AF-A0A1Q9LR45-F1
#
_cell.length_a   1.000
_cell.length_b   1.000
_cell.length_c   1.000
_cell.angle_alpha   90.00
_cell.angle_beta   90.00
_cell.angle_gamma   90.00
#
_symmetry.space_group_name_H-M   'P 1'
#
loop_
_entity.id
_entity.type
_entity.pdbx_description
1 polymer ?
#
loop_
_entity_poly.entity_id
_entity_poly.type
_entity_poly.pdbx_seq_one_letter_code
_entity_poly.pdbx_strand_id
1 'polypeptide(L)'
;MNISTQIPLVHRPVTPVDRRRAARHAASAAHDADDLRSLLAALGLTAADGLADPAPGGAAAPDDPAPAPAGPPDQGTRALGAALLTQVGSALSGARR
;
A
#
# COMPACT_ATOMS: atom_id res chain seq x y z
N MET A 1 31.47 -29.32 3.73
CA MET A 1 31.47 -27.94 3.21
C MET A 1 30.32 -27.21 3.87
N ASN A 2 30.60 -26.26 4.77
CA ASN A 2 29.59 -25.57 5.59
C ASN A 2 29.45 -24.14 5.05
N ILE A 3 28.34 -23.84 4.36
CA ILE A 3 28.08 -22.50 3.82
C ILE A 3 27.31 -21.73 4.88
N SER A 4 28.03 -21.22 5.87
CA SER A 4 27.47 -20.27 6.85
C SER A 4 27.34 -18.91 6.16
N THR A 5 26.23 -18.71 5.45
CA THR A 5 25.85 -17.40 4.92
C THR A 5 25.50 -16.49 6.09
N GLN A 6 26.51 -15.80 6.61
CA GLN A 6 26.34 -14.73 7.58
C GLN A 6 25.67 -13.57 6.83
N ILE A 7 24.33 -13.50 6.90
CA ILE A 7 23.60 -12.32 6.46
C ILE A 7 24.01 -11.19 7.43
N PRO A 8 24.66 -10.11 6.97
CA PRO A 8 24.93 -8.99 7.83
C PRO A 8 23.58 -8.34 8.16
N LEU A 9 23.05 -8.66 9.34
CA LEU A 9 21.93 -7.93 9.94
C LEU A 9 22.45 -6.53 10.26
N VAL A 10 22.43 -5.66 9.26
CA VAL A 10 22.75 -4.24 9.42
C VAL A 10 21.66 -3.68 10.33
N HIS A 11 21.95 -3.57 11.62
CA HIS A 11 21.03 -3.00 12.59
C HIS A 11 21.00 -1.49 12.36
N ARG A 12 20.21 -1.06 11.38
CA ARG A 12 19.98 0.35 11.09
C ARG A 12 19.18 0.93 12.26
N PRO A 13 19.63 2.04 12.87
CA PRO A 13 18.86 2.71 13.90
C PRO A 13 17.49 3.11 13.33
N VAL A 14 16.42 2.73 14.03
CA VAL A 14 15.04 3.03 13.63
C VAL A 14 14.81 4.52 13.80
N THR A 15 14.57 5.22 12.68
CA THR A 15 14.36 6.67 12.72
C THR A 15 12.91 7.01 13.09
N PRO A 16 12.62 8.24 13.57
CA PRO A 16 11.24 8.68 13.80
C PRO A 16 10.35 8.60 12.54
N VAL A 17 10.93 8.78 11.36
CA VAL A 17 10.24 8.65 10.07
C VAL A 17 9.84 7.19 9.82
N ASP A 18 10.71 6.24 10.15
CA ASP A 18 10.43 4.80 10.02
C ASP A 18 9.30 4.39 10.96
N ARG A 19 9.31 4.89 12.20
CA ARG A 19 8.21 4.67 13.17
C ARG A 19 6.88 5.19 12.65
N ARG A 20 6.86 6.40 12.09
CA ARG A 20 5.65 7.00 11.49
C ARG A 20 5.12 6.16 10.33
N ARG A 21 6.02 5.74 9.42
CA ARG A 21 5.63 4.89 8.28
C ARG A 21 5.07 3.55 8.75
N ALA A 22 5.74 2.89 9.69
CA ALA A 22 5.30 1.62 10.25
C ALA A 22 3.93 1.74 10.96
N ALA A 23 3.72 2.79 11.76
CA ALA A 23 2.44 3.03 12.44
C ALA A 23 1.29 3.28 11.45
N ARG A 24 1.53 4.05 10.37
CA ARG A 24 0.52 4.25 9.31
C ARG A 24 0.25 2.98 8.51
N HIS A 25 1.28 2.19 8.24
CA HIS A 25 1.10 0.93 7.53
C HIS A 25 0.29 -0.07 8.37
N ALA A 26 0.58 -0.18 9.67
CA ALA A 26 -0.23 -0.96 10.60
C ALA A 26 -1.69 -0.50 10.63
N ALA A 27 -1.95 0.82 10.65
CA ALA A 27 -3.30 1.37 10.57
C ALA A 27 -4.04 1.03 9.27
N SER A 28 -3.34 0.96 8.14
CA SER A 28 -3.94 0.58 6.85
C SER A 28 -4.14 -0.93 6.70
N ALA A 29 -3.37 -1.75 7.41
CA ALA A 29 -3.47 -3.20 7.36
C ALA A 29 -4.48 -3.77 8.37
N ALA A 30 -4.74 -3.05 9.46
CA ALA A 30 -5.65 -3.48 10.51
C ALA A 30 -7.11 -3.53 10.02
N HIS A 31 -7.83 -4.58 10.42
CA HIS A 31 -9.26 -4.69 10.13
C HIS A 31 -10.13 -3.88 11.10
N ASP A 32 -9.69 -3.78 12.35
CA ASP A 32 -10.38 -3.05 13.42
C ASP A 32 -9.39 -2.42 14.42
N ALA A 33 -9.94 -1.75 15.45
CA ALA A 33 -9.15 -1.01 16.42
C ALA A 33 -8.35 -1.91 17.39
N ASP A 34 -8.81 -3.13 17.65
CA ASP A 34 -8.12 -4.10 18.51
C ASP A 34 -6.98 -4.79 17.74
N ASP A 35 -7.20 -5.09 16.46
CA ASP A 35 -6.17 -5.56 15.53
C ASP A 35 -5.06 -4.51 15.38
N LEU A 36 -5.44 -3.23 15.21
CA LEU A 36 -4.47 -2.14 15.17
C LEU A 36 -3.63 -2.04 16.45
N ARG A 37 -4.26 -2.15 17.63
CA ARG A 37 -3.53 -2.14 18.91
C ARG A 37 -2.54 -3.30 19.00
N SER A 38 -2.92 -4.47 18.52
CA SER A 38 -2.08 -5.67 18.50
C SER A 38 -0.87 -5.51 17.56
N LEU A 39 -1.09 -4.98 16.36
CA LEU A 39 -0.03 -4.70 15.38
C LEU A 39 0.96 -3.64 15.89
N LEU A 40 0.46 -2.56 16.49
CA LEU A 40 1.32 -1.52 17.07
C LEU A 40 2.14 -2.06 18.25
N ALA A 41 1.53 -2.86 19.14
CA ALA A 41 2.23 -3.48 20.25
C ALA A 41 3.33 -4.44 19.79
N ALA A 42 3.07 -5.24 18.75
CA ALA A 42 4.07 -6.14 18.16
C ALA A 42 5.27 -5.39 17.57
N LEU A 43 5.05 -4.17 17.06
CA LEU A 43 6.09 -3.30 16.51
C LEU A 43 6.76 -2.39 17.57
N GLY A 44 6.30 -2.43 18.83
CA GLY A 44 6.76 -1.50 19.87
C GLY A 44 6.39 -0.05 19.59
N LEU A 45 5.30 0.18 18.85
CA LEU A 45 4.81 1.49 18.43
C LEU A 45 3.55 1.89 19.20
N THR A 46 3.22 3.17 19.11
CA THR A 46 2.01 3.76 19.67
C THR A 46 1.21 4.46 18.57
N ALA A 47 -0.08 4.71 18.80
CA ALA A 47 -0.90 5.47 17.85
C ALA A 47 -0.35 6.90 17.61
N ALA A 48 0.29 7.50 18.62
CA ALA A 48 0.92 8.81 18.50
C ALA A 48 2.07 8.84 17.49
N ASP A 49 2.77 7.71 17.27
CA ASP A 49 3.83 7.62 16.27
C ASP A 49 3.30 7.83 14.85
N GLY A 50 2.05 7.45 14.57
CA GLY A 50 1.38 7.67 13.28
C GLY A 50 0.90 9.11 13.06
N LEU A 51 0.79 9.89 14.14
CA LEU A 51 0.30 11.27 14.16
C LEU A 51 1.41 12.31 14.06
N ALA A 52 2.69 11.91 14.15
CA ALA A 52 3.83 12.82 14.17
C ALA A 52 3.65 13.96 13.15
N ASP A 53 3.49 15.16 13.72
CA ASP A 53 3.08 16.39 13.05
C ASP A 53 3.93 16.59 11.79
N PRO A 54 3.33 16.65 10.59
CA PRO A 54 4.07 17.14 9.44
C PRO A 54 4.40 18.59 9.76
N ALA A 55 5.64 18.85 10.20
CA ALA A 55 6.15 20.21 10.32
C ALA A 55 5.67 21.02 9.10
N PRO A 56 5.07 22.21 9.28
CA PRO A 56 4.52 22.97 8.18
C PRO A 56 5.66 23.51 7.32
N GLY A 57 6.15 22.68 6.39
CA GLY A 57 7.29 22.99 5.54
C GLY A 57 8.13 21.78 5.15
N GLY A 58 7.74 21.10 4.08
CA GLY A 58 8.62 20.24 3.26
C GLY A 58 8.92 18.86 3.87
N ALA A 59 8.95 17.75 3.13
CA ALA A 59 8.89 17.55 1.70
C ALA A 59 8.15 16.23 1.46
N ALA A 60 7.21 16.24 0.52
CA ALA A 60 6.93 15.04 -0.25
C ALA A 60 8.25 14.58 -0.88
N ALA A 61 8.76 13.43 -0.45
CA ALA A 61 9.74 12.71 -1.25
C ALA A 61 8.98 12.00 -2.39
N PRO A 62 9.59 11.91 -3.59
CA PRO A 62 8.92 11.61 -4.86
C PRO A 62 8.58 10.12 -4.99
N ASP A 63 7.68 9.82 -5.93
CA ASP A 63 7.31 8.46 -6.40
C ASP A 63 6.38 7.62 -5.51
N ASP A 64 5.18 8.14 -5.27
CA ASP A 64 3.99 7.37 -5.62
C ASP A 64 2.97 8.39 -6.14
N PRO A 65 2.65 8.44 -7.45
CA PRO A 65 1.51 9.21 -7.86
C PRO A 65 0.31 8.54 -7.17
N ALA A 66 -0.17 9.16 -6.09
CA ALA A 66 -1.53 8.94 -5.62
C ALA A 66 -2.39 8.90 -6.88
N PRO A 67 -3.13 7.80 -7.15
CA PRO A 67 -3.87 7.70 -8.40
C PRO A 67 -4.74 8.94 -8.46
N ALA A 68 -4.44 9.81 -9.44
CA ALA A 68 -5.21 11.01 -9.66
C ALA A 68 -6.68 10.58 -9.67
N PRO A 69 -7.61 11.37 -9.09
CA PRO A 69 -9.03 11.04 -9.21
C PRO A 69 -9.28 10.80 -10.69
N ALA A 70 -9.61 9.54 -11.03
CA ALA A 70 -9.61 9.12 -12.42
C ALA A 70 -10.50 10.10 -13.17
N GLY A 71 -9.89 10.93 -14.02
CA GLY A 71 -10.63 11.82 -14.88
C GLY A 71 -11.65 10.99 -15.66
N PRO A 72 -12.75 11.62 -16.13
CA PRO A 72 -13.72 10.88 -16.92
C PRO A 72 -12.97 10.12 -18.02
N PRO A 73 -13.15 8.79 -18.15
CA PRO A 73 -12.30 7.99 -19.02
C PRO A 73 -12.38 8.55 -20.43
N ASP A 74 -11.22 8.80 -21.03
CA ASP A 74 -11.12 9.32 -22.39
C ASP A 74 -11.89 8.40 -23.35
N GLN A 75 -12.37 8.97 -24.46
CA GLN A 75 -13.26 8.26 -25.39
C GLN A 75 -12.64 6.95 -25.91
N GLY A 76 -11.31 6.89 -26.03
CA GLY A 76 -10.56 5.66 -26.35
C GLY A 76 -10.65 4.59 -25.26
N THR A 77 -10.50 4.97 -24.00
CA THR A 77 -10.60 4.06 -22.83
C THR A 77 -12.01 3.50 -22.67
N ARG A 78 -13.04 4.31 -22.97
CA ARG A 78 -14.45 3.83 -23.00
C ARG A 78 -14.70 2.82 -24.11
N ALA A 79 -14.19 3.08 -25.32
CA ALA A 79 -14.33 2.16 -26.45
C ALA A 79 -13.65 0.82 -26.16
N LEU A 80 -12.45 0.84 -25.57
CA LEU A 80 -11.72 -0.37 -25.15
C LEU A 80 -12.47 -1.14 -24.05
N GLY A 81 -13.03 -0.44 -23.06
CA GLY A 81 -13.85 -1.06 -22.01
C GLY A 81 -15.09 -1.77 -22.58
N ALA A 82 -15.79 -1.15 -23.52
CA ALA A 82 -16.96 -1.74 -24.17
C ALA A 82 -16.60 -2.99 -25.01
N ALA A 83 -15.46 -2.95 -25.72
CA ALA A 83 -14.97 -4.09 -26.50
C ALA A 83 -14.61 -5.28 -25.60
N LEU A 84 -13.93 -5.04 -24.47
CA LEU A 84 -13.58 -6.09 -23.51
C LEU A 84 -14.82 -6.72 -22.86
N LEU A 85 -15.81 -5.92 -22.46
CA LEU A 85 -17.07 -6.45 -21.91
C LEU A 85 -17.83 -7.30 -22.94
N THR A 86 -17.83 -6.90 -24.21
CA THR A 86 -18.42 -7.68 -25.31
C THR A 86 -17.67 -8.99 -25.54
N GLN A 87 -16.33 -8.96 -25.50
CA GLN A 87 -15.47 -10.14 -25.61
C GLN A 87 -15.73 -11.14 -24.48
N VAL A 88 -15.81 -10.66 -23.23
CA VAL A 88 -16.09 -11.48 -22.06
C VAL A 88 -17.51 -12.04 -22.10
N GLY A 89 -18.52 -11.24 -22.48
CA GLY A 89 -19.90 -11.69 -22.63
C GLY A 89 -20.04 -12.77 -23.72
N SER A 90 -19.27 -12.65 -24.81
CA SER A 90 -19.22 -13.67 -25.87
C SER A 90 -18.53 -14.95 -25.41
N ALA A 91 -17.42 -14.84 -24.65
CA ALA A 91 -16.73 -15.99 -24.08
C ALA A 91 -17.59 -16.75 -23.06
N LEU A 92 -18.34 -16.02 -22.22
CA LEU A 92 -19.25 -16.62 -21.23
C LEU A 92 -20.48 -17.28 -21.89
N SER A 93 -20.95 -16.72 -23.01
CA SER A 93 -22.05 -17.28 -23.81
C SER A 93 -21.62 -18.48 -24.66
N GLY A 94 -20.36 -18.54 -25.08
CA GLY A 94 -19.77 -19.68 -25.80
C GLY A 94 -19.50 -20.91 -24.92
N ALA A 95 -19.35 -20.73 -23.61
CA ALA A 95 -19.10 -21.81 -22.65
C ALA A 95 -20.36 -22.63 -22.25
N ARG A 96 -21.54 -22.32 -22.82
CA ARG A 96 -22.80 -23.08 -22.65
C ARG A 96 -23.26 -23.75 -23.95
N ARG A 97 -22.36 -24.43 -24.67
CA ARG A 97 -22.73 -25.36 -25.74
C ARG A 97 -22.22 -26.75 -25.45
#